data_AF-A0AAD3NE58-F1
#
_entry.id   AF-A0AAD3NE58-F1
#
_cell.length_a   1.000
_cell.length_b   1.000
_cell.length_c   1.000
_cell.angle_alpha   90.00
_cell.angle_beta   90.00
_cell.angle_gamma   90.00
#
_symmetry.space_group_name_H-M   'P 1'
#
loop_
_entity.id
_entity.type
_entity.pdbx_description
1 polymer ?
#
loop_
_entity_poly.entity_id
_entity_poly.type
_entity_poly.pdbx_seq_one_letter_code
_entity_poly.pdbx_strand_id
1 'polypeptide(L)'
;MKRLGKIVSIVPVIAKADTLTIEERQEFKERIRQDLAANGIQVYPQKEYDEDPEENILNNRIRESIPFAVVGTDKEHQVNGNKVLGRKTKWGIIEVENVAHCEFANLRDLLIRSHLQDLKDVTHNIHYETYRVRRLNESNMNFSELGLSTWPLENGTADKCESESHL
;
A
#
# COMPACT_ATOMS: atom_id res chain seq x y z
N MET A 1 -5.24 12.19 -1.23
CA MET A 1 -5.07 10.86 -0.60
C MET A 1 -6.36 10.04 -0.50
N LYS A 2 -7.54 10.60 -0.18
CA LYS A 2 -8.81 9.84 -0.09
C LYS A 2 -9.10 8.85 -1.24
N ARG A 3 -8.90 9.28 -2.49
CA ARG A 3 -9.12 8.41 -3.66
C ARG A 3 -8.08 7.28 -3.77
N LEU A 4 -6.83 7.58 -3.44
CA LEU A 4 -5.72 6.62 -3.50
C LEU A 4 -5.84 5.56 -2.40
N GLY A 5 -6.26 5.94 -1.19
CA GLY A 5 -6.34 5.01 -0.06
C GLY A 5 -7.34 3.86 -0.26
N LYS A 6 -8.21 3.96 -1.27
CA LYS A 6 -9.15 2.89 -1.65
C LYS A 6 -8.56 1.84 -2.61
N ILE A 7 -7.40 2.12 -3.20
CA ILE A 7 -6.86 1.31 -4.31
C ILE A 7 -5.38 0.96 -4.16
N VAL A 8 -4.67 1.60 -3.23
CA VAL A 8 -3.24 1.34 -2.96
C VAL A 8 -2.92 1.56 -1.49
N SER A 9 -1.88 0.88 -1.01
CA SER A 9 -1.29 1.13 0.30
C SER A 9 -0.54 2.47 0.30
N ILE A 10 -0.80 3.31 1.30
CA ILE A 10 -0.22 4.66 1.41
C ILE A 10 0.69 4.74 2.64
N VAL A 11 1.96 5.07 2.44
CA VAL A 11 2.89 5.45 3.50
C VAL A 11 3.19 6.95 3.38
N PRO A 12 2.60 7.82 4.22
CA PRO A 12 2.81 9.25 4.09
C PRO A 12 4.14 9.67 4.71
N VAL A 13 4.76 10.68 4.10
CA VAL A 13 6.06 11.22 4.49
C VAL A 13 6.01 12.74 4.55
N ILE A 14 6.74 13.34 5.48
CA ILE A 14 7.07 14.77 5.48
C ILE A 14 8.38 14.90 4.69
N ALA A 15 8.28 15.48 3.50
CA ALA A 15 9.43 15.72 2.64
C ALA A 15 10.28 16.90 3.15
N LYS A 16 11.59 16.86 2.88
CA LYS A 16 12.55 17.91 3.27
C LYS A 16 12.42 18.27 4.75
N ALA A 17 12.38 17.26 5.61
CA ALA A 17 12.20 17.44 7.05
C ALA A 17 13.31 18.27 7.70
N ASP A 18 14.45 18.46 7.03
CA ASP A 18 15.53 19.37 7.42
C ASP A 18 15.12 20.85 7.41
N THR A 19 13.95 21.18 6.87
CA THR A 19 13.39 22.54 6.87
C THR A 19 12.59 22.88 8.13
N LEU A 20 12.33 21.90 8.99
CA LEU A 20 11.57 22.05 10.23
C LEU A 20 12.48 21.80 11.42
N THR A 21 12.25 22.51 12.53
CA THR A 21 12.86 22.13 13.81
C THR A 21 12.24 20.83 14.35
N ILE A 22 12.82 20.26 15.41
CA ILE A 22 12.32 19.03 16.02
C ILE A 22 10.90 19.24 16.58
N GLU A 23 10.65 20.41 17.17
CA GLU A 23 9.37 20.80 17.76
C GLU A 23 8.31 21.02 16.66
N GLU A 24 8.63 21.79 15.62
CA GLU A 24 7.75 22.03 14.48
C GLU A 24 7.39 20.74 13.75
N ARG A 25 8.36 19.85 13.60
CA ARG A 25 8.16 18.51 13.02
C ARG A 25 7.17 17.70 13.84
N GLN A 26 7.28 17.73 15.17
CA GLN A 26 6.37 16.99 16.04
C GLN A 26 4.94 17.53 15.97
N GLU A 27 4.79 18.86 16.02
CA GLU A 27 3.48 19.51 15.86
C GLU A 27 2.88 19.23 14.47
N PHE A 28 3.70 19.25 13.43
CA PHE A 28 3.25 18.96 12.07
C PHE A 28 2.82 17.50 11.89
N LYS A 29 3.55 16.56 12.48
CA LYS A 29 3.13 15.14 12.51
C LYS A 29 1.75 14.99 13.15
N GLU A 30 1.53 15.64 14.28
CA GLU A 30 0.27 15.53 15.00
C GLU A 30 -0.90 16.09 14.20
N ARG A 31 -0.74 17.28 13.61
CA ARG A 31 -1.73 17.87 12.69
C ARG A 31 -2.04 16.95 11.51
N ILE A 32 -1.02 16.34 10.88
CA ILE A 32 -1.23 15.39 9.78
C ILE A 32 -2.02 14.17 10.25
N ARG A 33 -1.72 13.60 11.43
CA ARG A 33 -2.46 12.45 11.95
C ARG A 33 -3.93 12.79 12.20
N GLN A 34 -4.21 13.96 12.76
CA GLN A 34 -5.56 14.46 12.97
C GLN A 34 -6.30 14.63 11.64
N ASP A 35 -5.65 15.22 10.63
CA ASP A 35 -6.23 15.39 9.31
C ASP A 35 -6.50 14.05 8.62
N LEU A 36 -5.60 13.08 8.71
CA LEU A 36 -5.78 11.74 8.17
C LEU A 36 -7.00 11.06 8.81
N ALA A 37 -7.13 11.13 10.14
CA ALA A 37 -8.24 10.56 10.89
C ALA A 37 -9.58 11.26 10.56
N ALA A 38 -9.63 12.59 10.59
CA ALA A 38 -10.82 13.38 10.28
C ALA A 38 -11.34 13.14 8.85
N ASN A 39 -10.43 12.78 7.94
CA ASN A 39 -10.75 12.50 6.55
C ASN A 39 -10.96 11.01 6.25
N GLY A 40 -10.86 10.12 7.24
CA GLY A 40 -10.97 8.67 7.05
C GLY A 40 -9.96 8.11 6.05
N ILE A 41 -8.74 8.68 6.02
CA ILE A 41 -7.67 8.22 5.14
C ILE A 41 -6.92 7.11 5.87
N GLN A 42 -7.14 5.87 5.44
CA GLN A 42 -6.37 4.72 5.92
C GLN A 42 -4.95 4.76 5.33
N VAL A 43 -3.96 4.61 6.20
CA VAL A 43 -2.53 4.54 5.85
C VAL A 43 -1.99 3.19 6.27
N TYR A 44 -0.96 2.75 5.56
CA TYR A 44 -0.28 1.50 5.84
C TYR A 44 0.64 1.63 7.07
N PRO A 45 0.71 0.64 7.97
CA PRO A 45 -0.08 -0.59 8.01
C PRO A 45 -1.49 -0.36 8.58
N GLN A 46 -2.54 -0.91 7.95
CA GLN A 46 -3.92 -0.77 8.42
C GLN A 46 -4.20 -1.70 9.61
N LYS A 47 -4.84 -1.19 10.67
CA LYS A 47 -5.15 -1.98 11.89
C LYS A 47 -6.06 -3.19 11.63
N GLU A 48 -6.87 -3.11 10.58
CA GLU A 48 -7.83 -4.15 10.20
C GLU A 48 -7.15 -5.39 9.61
N TYR A 49 -5.87 -5.29 9.23
CA TYR A 49 -5.11 -6.37 8.61
C TYR A 49 -4.11 -7.04 9.57
N ASP A 50 -4.02 -6.59 10.83
CA ASP A 50 -3.16 -7.25 11.82
C ASP A 50 -3.73 -8.65 12.12
N GLU A 51 -2.97 -9.71 11.83
CA GLU A 51 -3.40 -11.11 11.97
C GLU A 51 -3.34 -11.59 13.41
N ASP A 52 -2.34 -11.14 14.18
CA ASP A 52 -2.09 -11.55 15.55
C ASP A 52 -1.66 -10.39 16.48
N PRO A 53 -1.64 -10.58 17.81
CA PRO A 53 -1.27 -9.53 18.76
C PRO A 53 0.18 -9.06 18.65
N GLU A 54 1.10 -9.91 18.19
CA GLU A 54 2.53 -9.57 18.05
C GLU A 54 2.73 -8.63 16.87
N GLU A 55 2.09 -8.93 15.75
CA GLU A 55 2.04 -8.08 14.57
C GLU A 55 1.38 -6.73 14.89
N ASN A 56 0.28 -6.73 15.64
CA ASN A 56 -0.39 -5.50 16.08
C ASN A 56 0.56 -4.58 16.86
N ILE A 57 1.35 -5.14 17.78
CA ILE A 57 2.35 -4.37 18.56
C ILE A 57 3.43 -3.81 17.64
N LEU A 58 3.93 -4.60 16.69
CA LEU A 58 4.94 -4.16 15.72
C LEU A 58 4.42 -3.02 14.84
N ASN A 59 3.23 -3.21 14.27
CA ASN A 59 2.58 -2.26 13.38
C ASN A 59 2.17 -0.97 14.09
N ASN A 60 1.82 -1.02 15.38
CA ASN A 60 1.56 0.20 16.17
C ASN A 60 2.78 1.11 16.30
N ARG A 61 4.00 0.56 16.45
CA ARG A 61 5.23 1.38 16.47
C ARG A 61 5.46 2.12 15.15
N ILE A 62 5.10 1.48 14.04
CA ILE A 62 5.16 2.09 12.70
C ILE A 62 4.11 3.19 12.58
N ARG A 63 2.87 2.91 12.99
CA ARG A 63 1.76 3.89 12.96
C ARG A 63 2.06 5.14 13.80
N GLU A 64 2.71 4.97 14.95
CA GLU A 64 3.16 6.09 15.79
C GLU A 64 4.24 6.93 15.09
N SER A 65 5.10 6.31 14.29
CA SER A 65 6.16 7.01 13.54
C SER A 65 5.62 7.79 12.34
N ILE A 66 4.47 7.39 11.79
CA ILE A 66 3.86 7.99 10.60
C ILE A 66 3.24 9.37 10.91
N PRO A 67 3.44 10.37 10.02
CA PRO A 67 4.23 10.32 8.78
C PRO A 67 5.74 10.37 9.03
N PHE A 68 6.53 9.65 8.21
CA PHE A 68 8.00 9.66 8.34
C PHE A 68 8.57 10.99 7.86
N ALA A 69 9.39 11.64 8.69
CA ALA A 69 10.05 12.89 8.39
C ALA A 69 11.42 12.63 7.77
N VAL A 70 11.48 12.75 6.44
CA VAL A 70 12.60 12.28 5.63
C VAL A 70 13.36 13.42 4.97
N VAL A 71 14.67 13.18 4.82
CA VAL A 71 15.57 14.02 4.03
C VAL A 71 16.11 13.15 2.90
N GLY A 72 16.02 13.63 1.66
CA GLY A 72 16.54 12.94 0.49
C GLY A 72 17.86 13.52 0.02
N THR A 73 18.77 12.67 -0.45
CA THR A 73 20.02 13.05 -1.12
C THR A 73 20.45 11.98 -2.11
N ASP A 74 21.16 12.39 -3.15
CA ASP A 74 21.87 11.56 -4.12
C ASP A 74 23.40 11.73 -3.98
N LYS A 75 23.86 12.48 -2.98
CA LYS A 75 25.27 12.83 -2.78
C LYS A 75 25.88 12.11 -1.59
N GLU A 76 27.09 11.65 -1.79
CA GLU A 76 27.96 11.12 -0.74
C GLU A 76 28.92 12.19 -0.24
N HIS A 77 29.20 12.14 1.06
CA HIS A 77 30.17 12.99 1.73
C HIS A 77 31.02 12.16 2.69
N GLN A 78 32.23 12.65 3.00
CA GLN A 78 33.10 11.99 3.96
C GLN A 78 32.94 12.63 5.34
N VAL A 79 32.51 11.84 6.33
CA VAL A 79 32.30 12.24 7.73
C VAL A 79 33.02 11.22 8.61
N ASN A 80 33.94 11.68 9.47
CA ASN A 80 34.75 10.83 10.35
C ASN A 80 35.47 9.68 9.61
N GLY A 81 35.93 9.94 8.38
CA GLY A 81 36.59 8.94 7.52
C GLY A 81 35.66 8.04 6.72
N ASN A 82 34.37 7.96 7.08
CA ASN A 82 33.37 7.13 6.40
C ASN A 82 32.65 7.90 5.29
N LYS A 83 32.35 7.21 4.19
CA LYS A 83 31.45 7.75 3.16
C LYS A 83 30.01 7.54 3.59
N VAL A 84 29.27 8.64 3.66
CA VAL A 84 27.87 8.66 4.10
C VAL A 84 27.02 9.42 3.09
N LEU A 85 25.80 8.94 2.84
CA LEU A 85 24.80 9.70 2.10
C LEU A 85 24.34 10.87 2.96
N GLY A 86 24.53 12.08 2.46
CA GLY A 86 24.18 13.27 3.23
C GLY A 86 23.81 14.47 2.38
N ARG A 87 23.09 15.41 2.99
CA ARG A 87 22.78 16.71 2.41
C ARG A 87 23.68 17.77 3.05
N LYS A 88 24.59 18.34 2.25
CA LYS A 88 25.47 19.44 2.71
C LYS A 88 24.70 20.76 2.77
N THR A 89 24.76 21.41 3.93
CA THR A 89 24.21 22.75 4.18
C THR A 89 25.33 23.72 4.57
N LYS A 90 24.99 24.98 4.87
CA LYS A 90 25.95 25.95 5.42
C LYS A 90 26.39 25.61 6.85
N TRP A 91 25.58 24.84 7.57
CA TRP A 91 25.76 24.54 9.00
C TRP A 91 26.38 23.17 9.25
N GLY A 92 26.44 22.31 8.25
CA GLY A 92 26.96 20.95 8.39
C GLY A 92 26.40 20.00 7.34
N ILE A 93 26.60 18.71 7.58
CA ILE A 93 26.12 17.63 6.71
C ILE A 93 25.03 16.87 7.45
N ILE A 94 23.85 16.82 6.85
CA ILE A 94 22.73 16.04 7.36
C ILE A 94 22.86 14.63 6.78
N GLU A 95 23.39 13.71 7.58
CA GLU A 95 23.46 12.29 7.23
C GLU A 95 22.07 11.68 7.15
N VAL A 96 21.69 11.17 5.98
CA VAL A 96 20.32 10.71 5.70
C VAL A 96 20.02 9.37 6.38
N GLU A 97 21.02 8.51 6.54
CA GLU A 97 20.83 7.22 7.22
C GLU A 97 20.96 7.30 8.75
N ASN A 98 21.32 8.47 9.29
CA ASN A 98 21.45 8.67 10.73
C ASN A 98 20.07 9.02 11.34
N VAL A 99 19.57 8.14 12.22
CA VAL A 99 18.27 8.29 12.90
C VAL A 99 18.20 9.54 13.79
N ALA A 100 19.34 10.09 14.22
CA ALA A 100 19.37 11.35 14.95
C ALA A 100 19.05 12.56 14.05
N HIS A 101 19.23 12.45 12.73
CA HIS A 101 18.99 13.55 11.78
C HIS A 101 17.62 13.45 11.12
N CYS A 102 17.22 12.27 10.65
CA CYS A 102 15.92 12.08 10.02
C CYS A 102 15.46 10.62 10.09
N GLU A 103 14.22 10.38 9.67
CA GLU A 103 13.58 9.06 9.79
C GLU A 103 13.64 8.25 8.48
N PHE A 104 14.54 8.62 7.57
CA PHE A 104 14.70 7.90 6.30
C PHE A 104 15.08 6.43 6.51
N ALA A 105 15.96 6.13 7.49
CA ALA A 105 16.32 4.75 7.81
C ALA A 105 15.09 3.91 8.20
N ASN A 106 14.15 4.49 8.96
CA ASN A 106 12.91 3.83 9.36
C ASN A 106 12.00 3.56 8.14
N LEU A 107 11.87 4.54 7.24
CA LEU A 107 11.10 4.38 6.01
C LEU A 107 11.71 3.31 5.09
N ARG A 108 13.03 3.33 4.91
CA ARG A 108 13.75 2.32 4.11
C ARG A 108 13.52 0.94 4.70
N ASP A 109 13.74 0.78 5.99
CA ASP A 109 13.65 -0.52 6.65
C ASP A 109 12.22 -1.08 6.59
N LEU A 110 11.20 -0.22 6.74
CA LEU A 110 9.80 -0.58 6.47
C LEU A 110 9.63 -1.13 5.05
N LEU A 111 10.01 -0.36 4.04
CA LEU A 111 9.70 -0.66 2.64
C LEU A 111 10.45 -1.87 2.07
N ILE A 112 11.72 -2.05 2.43
CA ILE A 112 12.58 -3.04 1.75
C ILE A 112 13.15 -4.12 2.67
N ARG A 113 13.01 -4.02 4.00
CA ARG A 113 13.52 -5.05 4.93
C ARG A 113 12.42 -5.81 5.64
N SER A 114 11.50 -5.11 6.30
CA SER A 114 10.54 -5.76 7.20
C SER A 114 9.17 -6.01 6.57
N HIS A 115 8.64 -5.08 5.77
CA HIS A 115 7.22 -5.11 5.36
C HIS A 115 7.02 -5.21 3.84
N LEU A 116 8.08 -5.47 3.07
CA LEU A 116 7.98 -5.58 1.61
C LEU A 116 6.98 -6.67 1.18
N GLN A 117 6.98 -7.81 1.88
CA GLN A 117 6.11 -8.93 1.53
C GLN A 117 4.66 -8.63 1.91
N ASP A 118 4.41 -8.13 3.12
CA ASP A 118 3.06 -7.71 3.53
C ASP A 118 2.47 -6.62 2.61
N LEU A 119 3.26 -5.63 2.20
CA LEU A 119 2.84 -4.64 1.20
C LEU A 119 2.36 -5.28 -0.11
N LYS A 120 3.03 -6.34 -0.57
CA LYS A 120 2.62 -7.09 -1.77
C LYS A 120 1.35 -7.89 -1.50
N ASP A 121 1.23 -8.52 -0.33
CA ASP A 121 0.10 -9.36 0.03
C ASP A 121 -1.17 -8.52 0.18
N VAL A 122 -1.11 -7.39 0.87
CA VAL A 122 -2.21 -6.40 0.91
C VAL A 122 -2.55 -5.91 -0.50
N THR A 123 -1.56 -5.64 -1.34
CA THR A 123 -1.81 -5.21 -2.73
C THR A 123 -2.51 -6.28 -3.56
N HIS A 124 -2.11 -7.54 -3.42
CA HIS A 124 -2.66 -8.64 -4.19
C HIS A 124 -4.05 -9.05 -3.67
N ASN A 125 -4.14 -9.34 -2.37
CA ASN A 125 -5.32 -9.95 -1.75
C ASN A 125 -6.43 -8.95 -1.47
N ILE A 126 -6.10 -7.66 -1.30
CA ILE A 126 -7.09 -6.62 -0.99
C ILE A 126 -7.29 -5.69 -2.19
N HIS A 127 -6.27 -4.93 -2.57
CA HIS A 127 -6.44 -3.86 -3.56
C HIS A 127 -6.77 -4.42 -4.95
N TYR A 128 -6.01 -5.43 -5.39
CA TYR A 128 -6.22 -6.06 -6.69
C TYR A 128 -7.51 -6.89 -6.72
N GLU A 129 -7.79 -7.72 -5.70
CA GLU A 129 -9.03 -8.51 -5.68
C GLU A 129 -10.28 -7.61 -5.61
N THR A 130 -10.25 -6.50 -4.86
CA THR A 130 -11.34 -5.51 -4.87
C THR A 130 -11.57 -4.94 -6.27
N TYR A 131 -10.50 -4.60 -6.97
CA TYR A 131 -10.57 -4.15 -8.36
C TYR A 131 -11.11 -5.24 -9.28
N ARG A 132 -10.64 -6.49 -9.12
CA ARG A 132 -11.04 -7.65 -9.93
C ARG A 132 -12.53 -7.93 -9.80
N VAL A 133 -13.06 -7.99 -8.58
CA VAL A 133 -14.50 -8.18 -8.32
C VAL A 133 -15.31 -7.07 -8.97
N ARG A 134 -14.90 -5.81 -8.80
CA ARG A 134 -15.57 -4.68 -9.43
C ARG A 134 -15.60 -4.81 -10.95
N ARG A 135 -14.48 -5.17 -11.58
CA ARG A 135 -14.38 -5.33 -13.04
C ARG A 135 -15.23 -6.47 -13.57
N LEU A 136 -15.24 -7.62 -12.90
CA LEU A 136 -16.07 -8.76 -13.30
C LEU A 136 -17.57 -8.44 -13.19
N ASN A 137 -17.97 -7.67 -12.18
CA ASN A 137 -19.36 -7.23 -12.05
C ASN A 137 -19.76 -6.23 -13.14
N GLU A 138 -18.89 -5.27 -13.47
CA GLU A 138 -19.10 -4.33 -14.58
C GLU A 138 -19.25 -5.09 -15.92
N SER A 139 -18.41 -6.10 -16.18
CA SER A 139 -18.54 -6.91 -17.40
C SER A 139 -19.81 -7.75 -17.45
N ASN A 140 -20.24 -8.31 -16.32
CA ASN A 140 -21.45 -9.12 -16.25
C ASN A 140 -22.72 -8.27 -16.44
N MET A 141 -22.74 -7.05 -15.90
CA MET A 141 -23.83 -6.10 -16.13
C MET A 141 -23.91 -5.71 -17.62
N ASN A 142 -22.78 -5.40 -18.25
CA ASN A 142 -22.74 -5.12 -19.69
C ASN A 142 -23.22 -6.30 -20.54
N PHE A 143 -22.93 -7.54 -20.12
CA PHE A 143 -23.41 -8.74 -20.81
C PHE A 143 -24.93 -8.92 -20.66
N SER A 144 -25.49 -8.64 -19.47
CA SER A 144 -26.93 -8.67 -19.24
C SER A 144 -27.70 -7.57 -19.97
N GLU A 145 -27.09 -6.38 -20.14
CA GLU A 145 -27.67 -5.25 -20.86
C GLU A 145 -27.63 -5.44 -22.39
N LEU A 146 -26.68 -6.25 -22.89
CA LEU A 146 -26.58 -6.67 -24.29
C LEU A 146 -27.51 -7.84 -24.67
N GLY A 147 -28.38 -8.30 -23.77
CA GLY A 147 -29.50 -9.18 -24.13
C GLY A 147 -29.12 -10.52 -24.74
N LEU A 148 -27.91 -11.05 -24.51
CA LEU A 148 -27.62 -12.46 -24.80
C LEU A 148 -28.26 -13.31 -23.71
N SER A 149 -29.52 -13.63 -23.90
CA SER A 149 -30.23 -14.67 -23.16
C SER A 149 -29.37 -15.93 -23.12
N THR A 150 -29.22 -16.47 -21.91
CA THR A 150 -28.82 -17.85 -21.64
C THR A 150 -29.38 -18.78 -22.71
N TRP A 151 -28.49 -19.42 -23.46
CA TRP A 151 -28.89 -20.43 -24.45
C TRP A 151 -29.66 -21.53 -23.72
N PRO A 152 -30.87 -21.95 -24.18
CA PRO A 152 -31.53 -23.08 -23.57
C PRO A 152 -30.73 -24.34 -23.90
N LEU A 153 -30.37 -25.13 -22.90
CA LEU A 153 -30.08 -26.54 -23.14
C LEU A 153 -31.39 -27.18 -23.62
N GLU A 154 -31.53 -27.39 -24.93
CA GLU A 154 -32.59 -28.24 -25.47
C GLU A 154 -32.30 -29.69 -25.09
N ASN A 155 -33.13 -30.20 -24.16
CA ASN A 155 -33.35 -31.63 -23.98
C ASN A 155 -33.94 -32.20 -25.27
N GLY A 156 -33.12 -32.89 -26.06
CA GLY A 156 -33.58 -33.72 -27.17
C GLY A 156 -33.97 -35.11 -26.68
N THR A 157 -35.25 -35.32 -26.33
CA THR A 157 -35.82 -36.67 -26.21
C THR A 157 -36.40 -37.16 -27.53
N ALA A 158 -35.86 -38.29 -27.99
CA ALA A 158 -36.47 -39.37 -28.78
C ALA A 158 -37.02 -39.05 -30.17
N ASP A 159 -36.37 -39.62 -31.19
CA ASP A 159 -37.12 -40.28 -32.26
C ASP A 159 -36.52 -41.67 -32.57
N LYS A 160 -37.43 -42.63 -32.69
CA LYS A 160 -37.19 -44.05 -32.97
C LYS A 160 -36.99 -44.23 -34.48
N CYS A 161 -36.06 -45.09 -34.87
CA CYS A 161 -36.22 -45.87 -36.10
C CYS A 161 -35.70 -47.28 -35.86
N GLU A 162 -36.63 -48.22 -35.68
CA GLU A 162 -36.40 -49.66 -35.76
C GLU A 162 -36.15 -50.06 -37.22
N SER A 163 -35.18 -50.94 -37.43
CA SER A 163 -35.33 -52.16 -38.26
C SER A 163 -34.03 -52.98 -38.22
N GLU A 164 -34.09 -54.14 -37.53
CA GLU A 164 -33.68 -55.50 -37.95
C GLU A 164 -32.47 -55.65 -38.92
N SER A 165 -31.55 -56.62 -38.85
CA SER A 165 -31.49 -57.95 -38.22
C SER A 165 -30.13 -58.62 -38.56
N HIS A 166 -29.73 -59.60 -37.73
CA HIS A 166 -28.87 -60.78 -38.00
C HIS A 166 -27.52 -60.63 -38.73
N LEU A 167 -26.41 -60.78 -37.98
CA LEU A 167 -25.59 -62.02 -37.88
C LEU A 167 -24.53 -61.86 -36.78
#